data_AF-A0A015JZ41-F1
#
_entry.id   AF-A0A015JZ41-F1
#
_cell.length_a   1.000
_cell.length_b   1.000
_cell.length_c   1.000
_cell.angle_alpha   90.00
_cell.angle_beta   90.00
_cell.angle_gamma   90.00
#
_symmetry.space_group_name_H-M   'P 1'
#
loop_
_entity.id
_entity.type
_entity.pdbx_description
1 polymer ?
#
loop_
_entity_poly.entity_id
_entity_poly.type
_entity_poly.pdbx_seq_one_letter_code
_entity_poly.pdbx_strand_id
1 'polypeptide(L)'
;MNCIPSSVALNLPKAIPNPVPDVEYHGVSANDHEGNLLLRPLFKQFKNIYEIAEIPDHFLSVTVAYRDRLRDVLLENVPVQWGKKLVRYEETDEGVWVNFDDGSREFCDILVDASGVNFPVRKQKIPELQINDIGATFVVANVVVPKHLIDRLIKVNGNSLIQKTLGLNGDSTLIALRLIPIEQVQNFKNKNNSDELHYRTMIAYFYSSELDNEETEKFKVDDNNPASVVEHVKNMI
;
A
#
# COMPACT_ATOMS: atom_id res chain seq x y z
N MET A 1 20.48 -9.05 -1.05
CA MET A 1 19.15 -9.58 -1.43
C MET A 1 19.29 -11.06 -1.73
N ASN A 2 19.43 -11.89 -0.70
CA ASN A 2 19.93 -13.25 -0.87
C ASN A 2 18.80 -14.29 -0.94
N CYS A 3 17.55 -13.86 -0.77
CA CYS A 3 16.37 -14.73 -0.66
C CYS A 3 15.47 -14.70 -1.90
N ILE A 4 15.92 -14.10 -3.00
CA ILE A 4 15.19 -14.04 -4.28
C ILE A 4 16.13 -14.39 -5.44
N PRO A 5 15.63 -15.00 -6.53
CA PRO A 5 16.43 -15.24 -7.73
C PRO A 5 17.03 -13.94 -8.29
N SER A 6 18.21 -14.03 -8.90
CA SER A 6 18.89 -12.87 -9.49
C SER A 6 18.04 -12.19 -10.58
N SER A 7 17.25 -12.95 -11.35
CA SER A 7 16.30 -12.40 -12.33
C SER A 7 15.26 -11.49 -11.68
N VAL A 8 14.63 -11.95 -10.60
CA VAL A 8 13.67 -11.17 -9.82
C VAL A 8 14.34 -9.93 -9.22
N ALA A 9 15.53 -10.11 -8.62
CA ALA A 9 16.27 -9.01 -8.00
C ALA A 9 16.57 -7.87 -9.00
N LEU A 10 17.04 -8.21 -10.20
CA LEU A 10 17.34 -7.25 -11.27
C LEU A 10 16.10 -6.47 -11.74
N ASN A 11 14.91 -7.07 -11.61
CA ASN A 11 13.65 -6.51 -12.07
C ASN A 11 12.89 -5.71 -11.00
N LEU A 12 13.33 -5.70 -9.73
CA LEU A 12 12.72 -4.92 -8.66
C LEU A 12 12.51 -3.43 -8.98
N PRO A 13 13.43 -2.72 -9.66
CA PRO A 13 13.23 -1.31 -10.02
C PRO A 13 12.01 -1.04 -10.91
N LYS A 14 11.47 -2.06 -11.61
CA LYS A 14 10.23 -1.94 -12.40
C LYS A 14 9.00 -1.71 -11.52
N ALA A 15 9.05 -2.19 -10.28
CA ALA A 15 7.96 -2.12 -9.32
C ALA A 15 8.21 -1.12 -8.18
N ILE A 16 9.48 -0.97 -7.81
CA ILE A 16 9.95 -0.10 -6.75
C ILE A 16 10.86 0.93 -7.41
N PRO A 17 10.30 1.99 -8.02
CA PRO A 17 11.10 2.93 -8.78
C PRO A 17 12.17 3.56 -7.88
N ASN A 18 13.34 3.78 -8.48
CA ASN A 18 14.40 4.48 -7.78
C ASN A 18 13.94 5.89 -7.42
N PRO A 19 14.37 6.41 -6.27
CA PRO A 19 14.01 7.76 -5.91
C PRO A 19 14.64 8.82 -6.82
N VAL A 20 14.07 10.02 -6.81
CA VAL A 20 14.60 11.17 -7.56
C VAL A 20 15.57 11.95 -6.66
N PRO A 21 16.89 11.90 -6.92
CA PRO A 21 17.89 12.58 -6.08
C PRO A 21 17.60 14.07 -5.93
N ASP A 22 17.81 14.60 -4.74
CA ASP A 22 17.65 16.02 -4.38
C ASP A 22 16.24 16.61 -4.57
N VAL A 23 15.27 15.79 -4.99
CA VAL A 23 13.88 16.19 -5.26
C VAL A 23 12.93 15.59 -4.22
N GLU A 24 13.06 14.30 -3.89
CA GLU A 24 12.30 13.64 -2.83
C GLU A 24 13.21 13.16 -1.69
N TYR A 25 12.64 13.11 -0.48
CA TYR A 25 13.31 12.61 0.72
C TYR A 25 12.72 11.25 1.12
N HIS A 26 13.51 10.18 1.11
CA HIS A 26 13.05 8.82 1.36
C HIS A 26 12.85 8.65 2.86
N GLY A 27 11.62 8.79 3.30
CA GLY A 27 11.30 8.85 4.71
C GLY A 27 9.87 9.23 5.00
N VAL A 28 9.57 9.24 6.29
CA VAL A 28 8.34 9.74 6.90
C VAL A 28 8.56 11.15 7.46
N SER A 29 7.55 12.01 7.28
CA SER A 29 7.35 13.19 8.12
C SER A 29 5.96 13.13 8.76
N ALA A 30 5.83 13.64 9.97
CA ALA A 30 4.55 13.86 10.62
C ALA A 30 4.43 15.33 11.02
N ASN A 31 3.30 15.94 10.69
CA ASN A 31 2.98 17.33 11.01
C ASN A 31 1.65 17.38 11.77
N ASP A 32 1.43 18.42 12.57
CA ASP A 32 0.10 18.71 13.13
C ASP A 32 -0.81 19.35 12.08
N HIS A 33 -2.05 19.63 12.49
CA HIS A 33 -3.08 20.28 11.66
C HIS A 33 -2.73 21.70 11.20
N GLU A 34 -1.77 22.38 11.84
CA GLU A 34 -1.27 23.70 11.43
C GLU A 34 -0.08 23.60 10.47
N GLY A 35 0.46 22.39 10.26
CA GLY A 35 1.65 22.15 9.46
C GLY A 35 2.95 22.26 10.24
N ASN A 36 2.91 22.33 11.58
CA ASN A 36 4.13 22.29 12.38
C ASN A 36 4.71 20.87 12.36
N LEU A 37 6.02 20.77 12.12
CA LEU A 37 6.72 19.49 12.08
C LEU A 37 6.78 18.86 13.48
N LEU A 38 6.16 17.69 13.62
CA LEU A 38 6.17 16.91 14.87
C LEU A 38 7.30 15.87 14.85
N LEU A 39 7.50 15.21 13.72
CA LEU A 39 8.46 14.13 13.58
C LEU A 39 9.05 14.08 12.18
N ARG A 40 10.38 14.08 12.06
CA ARG A 40 11.11 13.70 10.85
C ARG A 40 12.33 12.88 11.28
N PRO A 41 12.23 11.54 11.31
CA PRO A 41 13.35 10.69 11.64
C PRO A 41 14.49 10.87 10.63
N LEU A 42 15.73 10.72 11.08
CA LEU A 42 16.90 10.80 10.21
C LEU A 42 17.01 9.54 9.36
N PHE A 43 16.53 9.58 8.13
CA PHE A 43 16.65 8.48 7.19
C PHE A 43 17.91 8.60 6.34
N LYS A 44 18.70 7.52 6.29
CA LYS A 44 19.79 7.42 5.31
C LYS A 44 19.18 7.37 3.91
N GLN A 45 19.46 8.40 3.12
CA GLN A 45 19.03 8.45 1.73
C GLN A 45 19.81 7.39 0.94
N PHE A 46 19.08 6.68 0.10
CA PHE A 46 19.60 5.66 -0.81
C PHE A 46 19.27 6.04 -2.25
N LYS A 47 20.17 5.77 -3.20
CA LYS A 47 19.98 6.13 -4.61
C LYS A 47 19.15 5.10 -5.36
N ASN A 48 19.11 3.88 -4.88
CA ASN A 48 18.38 2.77 -5.47
C ASN A 48 18.01 1.72 -4.40
N ILE A 49 17.10 0.82 -4.75
CA ILE A 49 16.60 -0.20 -3.82
C ILE A 49 17.68 -1.17 -3.31
N TYR A 50 18.78 -1.34 -4.04
CA TYR A 50 19.88 -2.24 -3.67
C TYR A 50 20.68 -1.69 -2.49
N GLU A 51 20.86 -0.38 -2.42
CA GLU A 51 21.57 0.31 -1.33
C GLU A 51 20.85 0.18 0.02
N ILE A 52 19.55 -0.16 0.07
CA ILE A 52 18.85 -0.45 1.33
C ILE A 52 19.52 -1.60 2.09
N ALA A 53 20.04 -2.60 1.38
CA ALA A 53 20.74 -3.72 1.99
C ALA A 53 22.10 -3.34 2.59
N GLU A 54 22.62 -2.17 2.24
CA GLU A 54 23.93 -1.64 2.67
C GLU A 54 23.78 -0.61 3.80
N ILE A 55 22.56 -0.37 4.29
CA ILE A 55 22.30 0.52 5.43
C ILE A 55 22.65 -0.24 6.72
N PRO A 56 23.71 0.15 7.46
CA PRO A 56 24.07 -0.51 8.71
C PRO A 56 22.97 -0.34 9.76
N ASP A 57 22.75 -1.39 10.55
CA ASP A 57 21.82 -1.51 11.67
C ASP A 57 20.45 -0.82 11.50
N HIS A 58 19.57 -1.50 10.76
CA HIS A 58 18.10 -1.45 10.91
C HIS A 58 17.43 -0.06 11.01
N PHE A 59 18.10 1.01 10.58
CA PHE A 59 17.45 2.32 10.48
C PHE A 59 16.31 2.19 9.48
N LEU A 60 15.09 2.44 9.96
CA LEU A 60 13.85 2.26 9.20
C LEU A 60 14.01 2.94 7.84
N SER A 61 13.91 2.21 6.73
CA SER A 61 13.97 2.82 5.39
C SER A 61 12.62 2.66 4.74
N VAL A 62 12.12 3.73 4.13
CA VAL A 62 10.78 3.75 3.55
C VAL A 62 10.88 3.86 2.04
N THR A 63 10.11 3.01 1.36
CA THR A 63 9.97 3.01 -0.10
C THR A 63 8.52 2.77 -0.46
N VAL A 64 8.08 3.31 -1.60
CA VAL A 64 6.78 3.03 -2.22
C VAL A 64 7.00 2.07 -3.39
N ALA A 65 6.18 1.02 -3.42
CA ALA A 65 6.13 0.03 -4.47
C ALA A 65 4.74 0.03 -5.13
N TYR A 66 4.70 -0.16 -6.45
CA TYR A 66 3.45 -0.44 -7.15
C TYR A 66 3.09 -1.90 -6.95
N ARG A 67 2.01 -2.17 -6.20
CA ARG A 67 1.65 -3.51 -5.72
C ARG A 67 1.44 -4.51 -6.87
N ASP A 68 0.77 -4.08 -7.93
CA ASP A 68 0.55 -4.86 -9.15
C ASP A 68 1.89 -5.24 -9.81
N ARG A 69 2.76 -4.25 -10.03
CA ARG A 69 4.08 -4.49 -10.64
C ARG A 69 4.99 -5.33 -9.75
N LEU A 70 4.96 -5.12 -8.45
CA LEU A 70 5.76 -5.91 -7.50
C LEU A 70 5.33 -7.35 -7.53
N ARG A 71 4.01 -7.60 -7.60
CA ARG A 71 3.47 -8.95 -7.77
C ARG A 71 3.95 -9.57 -9.09
N ASP A 72 3.88 -8.84 -10.21
CA ASP A 72 4.35 -9.34 -11.51
C ASP A 72 5.83 -9.76 -11.46
N VAL A 73 6.68 -8.90 -10.89
CA VAL A 73 8.13 -9.18 -10.73
C VAL A 73 8.37 -10.38 -9.82
N LEU A 74 7.67 -10.49 -8.69
CA LEU A 74 7.82 -11.60 -7.75
C LEU A 74 7.29 -12.94 -8.30
N LEU A 75 6.40 -12.90 -9.30
CA LEU A 75 5.86 -14.09 -9.96
C LEU A 75 6.76 -14.63 -11.09
N GLU A 76 7.83 -13.91 -11.47
CA GLU A 76 8.73 -14.33 -12.52
C GLU A 76 9.34 -15.71 -12.22
N ASN A 77 9.08 -16.68 -13.11
CA ASN A 77 9.54 -18.07 -13.01
C ASN A 77 9.00 -18.85 -11.80
N VAL A 78 7.92 -18.40 -11.17
CA VAL A 78 7.22 -19.16 -10.13
C VAL A 78 6.20 -20.11 -10.79
N PRO A 79 6.27 -21.43 -10.55
CA PRO A 79 5.38 -22.40 -11.18
C PRO A 79 3.98 -22.43 -10.52
N VAL A 80 3.25 -21.31 -10.61
CA VAL A 80 1.93 -21.17 -9.98
C VAL A 80 0.87 -22.02 -10.68
N GLN A 81 0.16 -22.84 -9.91
CA GLN A 81 -1.04 -23.53 -10.36
C GLN A 81 -2.27 -22.67 -10.04
N TRP A 82 -2.78 -21.97 -11.07
CA TRP A 82 -3.97 -21.12 -10.93
C TRP A 82 -5.26 -21.94 -10.88
N GLY A 83 -6.34 -21.34 -10.36
CA GLY A 83 -7.64 -21.99 -10.26
C GLY A 83 -7.72 -23.07 -9.19
N LYS A 84 -6.70 -23.19 -8.32
CA LYS A 84 -6.64 -24.14 -7.22
C LYS A 84 -6.96 -23.45 -5.90
N LYS A 85 -8.21 -23.55 -5.43
CA LYS A 85 -8.60 -23.03 -4.11
C LYS A 85 -8.56 -24.14 -3.09
N LEU A 86 -7.65 -24.05 -2.12
CA LEU A 86 -7.55 -25.00 -1.02
C LEU A 86 -8.83 -24.97 -0.17
N VAL A 87 -9.38 -26.14 0.12
CA VAL A 87 -10.59 -26.28 0.97
C VAL A 87 -10.28 -26.93 2.32
N ARG A 88 -9.39 -27.93 2.35
CA ARG A 88 -8.96 -28.62 3.58
C ARG A 88 -7.59 -29.26 3.38
N TYR A 89 -6.93 -29.59 4.47
CA TYR A 89 -5.72 -30.41 4.45
C TYR A 89 -5.79 -31.54 5.48
N GLU A 90 -4.97 -32.57 5.30
CA GLU A 90 -4.84 -33.70 6.22
C GLU A 90 -3.34 -33.89 6.51
N GLU A 91 -2.94 -33.73 7.77
CA GLU A 91 -1.59 -34.06 8.26
C GLU A 91 -1.49 -35.58 8.47
N THR A 92 -0.42 -36.20 7.98
CA THR A 92 -0.07 -37.62 8.18
C THR A 92 1.36 -37.74 8.68
N ASP A 93 1.80 -38.95 9.03
CA ASP A 93 3.18 -39.19 9.47
C ASP A 93 4.21 -38.94 8.35
N GLU A 94 3.79 -39.00 7.09
CA GLU A 94 4.62 -38.82 5.91
C GLU A 94 4.61 -37.39 5.35
N GLY A 95 3.59 -36.58 5.66
CA GLY A 95 3.47 -35.23 5.12
C GLY A 95 2.04 -34.68 5.19
N VAL A 96 1.66 -33.87 4.20
CA VAL A 96 0.39 -33.17 4.16
C VAL A 96 -0.30 -33.42 2.83
N TRP A 97 -1.56 -33.82 2.91
CA TRP A 97 -2.44 -33.88 1.77
C TRP A 97 -3.31 -32.63 1.69
N VAL A 98 -3.33 -31.99 0.52
CA VAL A 98 -4.08 -30.78 0.23
C VAL A 98 -5.23 -31.11 -0.69
N ASN A 99 -6.46 -30.76 -0.30
CA ASN A 99 -7.65 -30.93 -1.12
C ASN A 99 -8.10 -29.57 -1.67
N PHE A 100 -8.46 -29.54 -2.96
CA PHE A 100 -8.92 -28.34 -3.66
C PHE A 100 -10.42 -28.39 -3.96
N ASP A 101 -11.02 -27.24 -4.25
CA ASP A 101 -12.45 -27.10 -4.54
C ASP A 101 -12.89 -27.76 -5.85
N ASP A 102 -11.98 -27.96 -6.79
CA ASP A 102 -12.19 -28.71 -8.02
C ASP A 102 -12.18 -30.24 -7.83
N GLY A 103 -12.02 -30.72 -6.59
CA GLY A 103 -11.97 -32.14 -6.24
C GLY A 103 -10.60 -32.79 -6.43
N SER A 104 -9.61 -32.07 -6.97
CA SER A 104 -8.23 -32.56 -7.03
C SER A 104 -7.56 -32.56 -5.65
N ARG A 105 -6.48 -33.35 -5.54
CA ARG A 105 -5.71 -33.50 -4.31
C ARG A 105 -4.22 -33.58 -4.66
N GLU A 106 -3.38 -32.97 -3.83
CA GLU A 106 -1.91 -32.98 -3.96
C GLU A 106 -1.26 -33.35 -2.63
N PHE A 107 -0.07 -33.94 -2.68
CA PHE A 107 0.73 -34.27 -1.51
C PHE A 107 1.98 -33.37 -1.44
N CYS A 108 2.34 -32.93 -0.24
CA CYS A 108 3.59 -32.21 0.00
C CYS A 108 4.14 -32.52 1.40
N ASP A 109 5.46 -32.37 1.59
CA ASP A 109 6.06 -32.54 2.91
C ASP A 109 5.72 -31.38 3.85
N ILE A 110 5.57 -30.17 3.30
CA ILE A 110 5.29 -28.94 4.04
C ILE A 110 4.21 -28.15 3.31
N LEU A 111 3.18 -27.74 4.06
CA LEU A 111 2.15 -26.81 3.60
C LEU A 111 2.40 -25.42 4.21
N VAL A 112 2.63 -24.41 3.37
CA VAL A 112 2.72 -23.00 3.77
C VAL A 112 1.49 -22.27 3.26
N ASP A 113 0.63 -21.80 4.18
CA ASP A 113 -0.54 -21.01 3.80
C ASP A 113 -0.19 -19.51 3.68
N ALA A 114 -0.27 -18.97 2.46
CA ALA A 114 -0.03 -17.56 2.14
C ALA A 114 -1.23 -16.87 1.45
N SER A 115 -2.44 -17.43 1.56
CA SER A 115 -3.72 -16.94 1.04
C SER A 115 -4.31 -15.62 1.63
N GLY A 116 -3.61 -14.93 2.54
CA GLY A 116 -4.09 -13.69 3.21
C GLY A 116 -5.25 -13.91 4.21
N VAL A 117 -5.66 -12.87 4.94
CA VAL A 117 -6.53 -12.87 6.16
C VAL A 117 -7.67 -13.91 6.23
N ASN A 118 -8.30 -14.24 5.09
CA ASN A 118 -9.41 -15.19 4.99
C ASN A 118 -8.95 -16.65 4.72
N PHE A 119 -8.22 -17.22 5.67
CA PHE A 119 -7.52 -18.50 5.48
C PHE A 119 -8.31 -19.75 5.91
N PRO A 120 -8.54 -20.74 5.02
CA PRO A 120 -9.08 -22.05 5.40
C PRO A 120 -8.10 -22.88 6.26
N VAL A 121 -6.78 -22.82 6.00
CA VAL A 121 -5.78 -23.57 6.80
C VAL A 121 -5.71 -23.02 8.23
N ARG A 122 -5.62 -21.68 8.40
CA ARG A 122 -5.67 -21.04 9.72
C ARG A 122 -6.92 -21.45 10.50
N LYS A 123 -8.09 -21.45 9.85
CA LYS A 123 -9.36 -21.84 10.49
C LYS A 123 -9.37 -23.29 10.93
N GLN A 124 -8.72 -24.20 10.18
CA GLN A 124 -8.59 -25.60 10.57
C GLN A 124 -7.55 -25.80 11.69
N LYS A 125 -6.41 -25.08 11.65
CA LYS A 125 -5.32 -25.23 12.64
C LYS A 125 -5.62 -24.53 13.97
N ILE A 126 -6.26 -23.35 13.93
CA ILE A 126 -6.52 -22.48 15.09
C ILE A 126 -7.95 -21.91 14.97
N PRO A 127 -8.99 -22.74 15.13
CA PRO A 127 -10.39 -22.35 14.92
C PRO A 127 -10.88 -21.25 15.88
N GLU A 128 -10.28 -21.13 17.06
CA GLU A 128 -10.62 -20.16 18.09
C GLU A 128 -10.09 -18.75 17.80
N LEU A 129 -9.14 -18.60 16.86
CA LEU A 129 -8.55 -17.30 16.56
C LEU A 129 -9.55 -16.41 15.81
N GLN A 130 -9.92 -15.31 16.45
CA GLN A 130 -10.83 -14.29 15.93
C GLN A 130 -10.09 -13.15 15.25
N ILE A 131 -10.71 -12.59 14.23
CA ILE A 131 -10.27 -11.32 13.63
C ILE A 131 -11.02 -10.23 14.39
N ASN A 132 -10.26 -9.33 15.02
CA ASN A 132 -10.83 -8.23 15.77
C ASN A 132 -10.94 -7.00 14.87
N ASP A 133 -12.05 -6.28 15.04
CA ASP A 133 -12.16 -4.90 14.56
C ASP A 133 -11.28 -4.00 15.44
N ILE A 134 -10.54 -3.11 14.80
CA ILE A 134 -9.67 -2.13 15.47
C ILE A 134 -10.35 -0.79 15.71
N GLY A 135 -11.59 -0.61 15.23
CA GLY A 135 -12.38 0.62 15.39
C GLY A 135 -11.86 1.78 14.56
N ALA A 136 -11.20 1.50 13.43
CA ALA A 136 -10.65 2.54 12.55
C ALA A 136 -11.04 2.30 11.09
N THR A 137 -11.54 3.37 10.46
CA THR A 137 -11.89 3.39 9.05
C THR A 137 -10.78 4.05 8.23
N PHE A 138 -10.50 3.49 7.05
CA PHE A 138 -9.42 3.92 6.16
C PHE A 138 -10.00 4.20 4.79
N VAL A 139 -9.99 5.45 4.35
CA VAL A 139 -10.36 5.81 2.98
C VAL A 139 -9.10 6.04 2.18
N VAL A 140 -8.83 5.18 1.20
CA VAL A 140 -7.61 5.22 0.41
C VAL A 140 -7.93 5.49 -1.06
N ALA A 141 -7.30 6.50 -1.63
CA ALA A 141 -7.44 6.89 -3.02
C ALA A 141 -6.09 6.96 -3.72
N ASN A 142 -6.02 6.42 -4.94
CA ASN A 142 -4.93 6.72 -5.87
C ASN A 142 -5.37 7.87 -6.75
N VAL A 143 -4.63 8.96 -6.72
CA VAL A 143 -4.96 10.21 -7.40
C VAL A 143 -3.86 10.63 -8.36
N VAL A 144 -4.27 11.28 -9.45
CA VAL A 144 -3.38 11.99 -10.36
C VAL A 144 -3.45 13.46 -9.99
N VAL A 145 -2.32 14.03 -9.59
CA VAL A 145 -2.25 15.37 -9.02
C VAL A 145 -1.38 16.27 -9.90
N PRO A 146 -1.88 17.44 -10.34
CA PRO A 146 -1.08 18.46 -11.02
C PRO A 146 0.11 18.90 -10.18
N LYS A 147 1.25 19.17 -10.83
CA LYS A 147 2.50 19.56 -10.16
C LYS A 147 2.32 20.77 -9.25
N HIS A 148 1.56 21.79 -9.66
CA HIS A 148 1.41 22.99 -8.84
C HIS A 148 0.75 22.71 -7.47
N LEU A 149 -0.11 21.70 -7.35
CA LEU A 149 -0.71 21.30 -6.08
C LEU A 149 0.28 20.53 -5.21
N ILE A 150 1.09 19.65 -5.81
CA ILE A 150 2.17 18.96 -5.09
C ILE A 150 3.22 19.96 -4.61
N ASP A 151 3.60 20.95 -5.42
CA ASP A 151 4.52 22.01 -5.00
C ASP A 151 4.00 22.81 -3.80
N ARG A 152 2.67 23.06 -3.76
CA ARG A 152 2.02 23.70 -2.61
C ARG A 152 2.07 22.80 -1.37
N LEU A 153 1.75 21.52 -1.51
CA LEU A 153 1.83 20.54 -0.42
C LEU A 153 3.25 20.46 0.15
N ILE A 154 4.26 20.40 -0.72
CA ILE A 154 5.67 20.31 -0.33
C ILE A 154 6.15 21.54 0.44
N LYS A 155 5.64 22.72 0.12
CA LYS A 155 5.96 23.95 0.88
C LYS A 155 5.47 23.89 2.33
N VAL A 156 4.40 23.15 2.60
CA VAL A 156 3.81 23.02 3.94
C VAL A 156 4.42 21.81 4.68
N ASN A 157 4.38 20.63 4.05
CA ASN A 157 4.71 19.36 4.71
C ASN A 157 6.14 18.85 4.40
N GLY A 158 6.87 19.57 3.55
CA GLY A 158 8.16 19.13 3.00
C GLY A 158 8.01 18.11 1.87
N ASN A 159 9.13 17.57 1.40
CA ASN A 159 9.21 16.63 0.26
C ASN A 159 9.45 15.18 0.68
N SER A 160 9.01 14.78 1.88
CA SER A 160 9.14 13.40 2.35
C SER A 160 8.22 12.47 1.57
N LEU A 161 8.71 11.26 1.26
CA LEU A 161 8.01 10.20 0.53
C LEU A 161 6.66 9.86 1.15
N ILE A 162 6.64 9.73 2.48
CA ILE A 162 5.43 9.56 3.27
C ILE A 162 5.23 10.80 4.14
N GLN A 163 4.05 11.37 4.07
CA GLN A 163 3.66 12.55 4.84
C GLN A 163 2.43 12.20 5.66
N LYS A 164 2.54 12.30 6.98
CA LYS A 164 1.42 12.14 7.90
C LYS A 164 1.01 13.51 8.43
N THR A 165 -0.27 13.80 8.47
CA THR A 165 -0.83 14.97 9.14
C THR A 165 -1.82 14.50 10.19
N LEU A 166 -1.67 14.97 11.43
CA LEU A 166 -2.60 14.66 12.51
C LEU A 166 -3.71 15.72 12.55
N GLY A 167 -4.96 15.27 12.48
CA GLY A 167 -6.13 16.11 12.68
C GLY A 167 -6.40 16.38 14.16
N LEU A 168 -7.38 17.24 14.41
CA LEU A 168 -7.76 17.66 15.77
C LEU A 168 -8.59 16.60 16.51
N ASN A 169 -9.28 15.74 15.78
CA ASN A 169 -10.28 14.82 16.33
C ASN A 169 -9.77 13.37 16.40
N GLY A 170 -8.45 13.19 16.45
CA GLY A 170 -7.81 11.87 16.39
C GLY A 170 -7.77 11.25 14.99
N ASP A 171 -8.29 11.95 13.99
CA ASP A 171 -8.15 11.62 12.59
C ASP A 171 -6.72 11.93 12.09
N SER A 172 -6.34 11.34 10.96
CA SER A 172 -5.08 11.66 10.31
C SER A 172 -5.15 11.45 8.81
N THR A 173 -4.27 12.11 8.08
CA THR A 173 -4.03 11.86 6.65
C THR A 173 -2.64 11.27 6.47
N LEU A 174 -2.48 10.31 5.57
CA LEU A 174 -1.21 9.81 5.06
C LEU A 174 -1.17 10.02 3.56
N ILE A 175 -0.11 10.65 3.07
CA ILE A 175 0.16 10.82 1.65
C ILE A 175 1.43 10.06 1.32
N ALA A 176 1.35 9.12 0.39
CA ALA A 176 2.48 8.42 -0.19
C ALA A 176 2.69 8.89 -1.62
N LEU A 177 3.82 9.55 -1.90
CA LEU A 177 4.06 10.20 -3.18
C LEU A 177 5.44 9.84 -3.76
N ARG A 178 5.48 9.65 -5.08
CA ARG A 178 6.72 9.63 -5.84
C ARG A 178 6.71 10.81 -6.79
N LEU A 179 7.77 11.59 -6.81
CA LEU A 179 7.90 12.76 -7.70
C LEU A 179 8.37 12.35 -9.10
N ILE A 180 7.78 11.27 -9.63
CA ILE A 180 8.02 10.74 -10.96
C ILE A 180 6.83 11.13 -11.84
N PRO A 181 7.02 11.99 -12.86
CA PRO A 181 5.94 12.40 -13.73
C PRO A 181 5.30 11.21 -14.44
N ILE A 182 3.98 11.24 -14.59
CA ILE A 182 3.27 10.29 -15.43
C ILE A 182 3.59 10.64 -16.89
N GLU A 183 4.08 9.67 -17.66
CA GLU A 183 4.17 9.82 -19.12
C GLU A 183 2.78 10.17 -19.67
N GLN A 184 2.66 11.29 -20.39
CA GLN A 184 1.36 11.76 -20.89
C GLN A 184 0.77 10.76 -21.90
N VAL A 185 0.01 9.78 -21.42
CA VAL A 185 -0.86 8.98 -22.27
C VAL A 185 -1.94 9.92 -22.82
N GLN A 186 -2.20 9.83 -24.13
CA GLN A 186 -3.01 10.78 -24.93
C GLN A 186 -4.36 11.19 -24.31
N ASN A 187 -4.90 10.43 -23.35
CA ASN A 187 -6.16 10.68 -22.66
C ASN A 187 -6.17 11.93 -21.74
N PHE A 188 -5.03 12.41 -21.23
CA PHE A 188 -5.00 13.63 -20.39
C PHE A 188 -4.91 14.94 -21.21
N LYS A 189 -4.68 14.87 -22.52
CA LYS A 189 -4.50 16.06 -23.38
C LYS A 189 -5.76 16.91 -23.58
N ASN A 190 -6.92 16.46 -23.12
CA ASN A 190 -8.20 17.06 -23.52
C ASN A 190 -8.85 18.05 -22.53
N LYS A 191 -8.26 18.37 -21.37
CA LYS A 191 -8.82 19.43 -20.50
C LYS A 191 -7.74 20.21 -19.75
N ASN A 192 -7.41 21.38 -20.30
CA ASN A 192 -6.68 22.51 -19.68
C ASN A 192 -5.17 22.30 -19.44
N ASN A 193 -4.35 23.13 -20.11
CA ASN A 193 -2.87 23.18 -20.09
C ASN A 193 -2.17 21.85 -20.44
N SER A 194 -1.85 21.67 -21.73
CA SER A 194 -1.21 20.47 -22.28
C SER A 194 0.18 20.15 -21.73
N ASP A 195 0.81 21.08 -21.00
CA ASP A 195 2.21 20.99 -20.61
C ASP A 195 2.41 20.83 -19.10
N GLU A 196 1.34 20.84 -18.30
CA GLU A 196 1.48 20.66 -16.85
C GLU A 196 1.86 19.20 -16.50
N LEU A 197 2.95 19.04 -15.74
CA LEU A 197 3.38 17.76 -15.20
C LEU A 197 2.38 17.26 -14.15
N HIS A 198 2.12 15.96 -14.16
CA HIS A 198 1.25 15.31 -13.20
C HIS A 198 1.99 14.18 -12.50
N TYR A 199 1.68 13.99 -11.22
CA TYR A 199 2.24 12.92 -10.39
C TYR A 199 1.14 11.95 -9.97
N ARG A 200 1.55 10.71 -9.68
CA ARG A 200 0.68 9.72 -9.03
C ARG A 200 0.96 9.72 -7.54
N THR A 201 -0.11 9.79 -6.75
CA THR A 201 -0.04 9.83 -5.30
C THR A 201 -1.12 8.92 -4.72
N MET A 202 -0.82 8.26 -3.61
CA MET A 202 -1.83 7.63 -2.76
C MET A 202 -2.10 8.54 -1.57
N ILE A 203 -3.37 8.83 -1.32
CA ILE A 203 -3.85 9.55 -0.16
C ILE A 203 -4.70 8.59 0.65
N ALA A 204 -4.45 8.52 1.94
CA ALA A 204 -5.24 7.77 2.88
C ALA A 204 -5.73 8.70 3.99
N TYR A 205 -7.02 8.66 4.29
CA TYR A 205 -7.63 9.33 5.43
C TYR A 205 -8.03 8.28 6.46
N PHE A 206 -7.64 8.49 7.71
CA PHE A 206 -7.76 7.56 8.83
C PHE A 206 -8.58 8.24 9.91
N TYR A 207 -9.61 7.58 10.41
CA TYR A 207 -10.46 8.14 11.45
C TYR A 207 -11.13 7.03 12.27
N SER A 208 -11.68 7.39 13.43
CA SER A 208 -12.42 6.44 14.29
C SER A 208 -13.71 6.01 13.61
N SER A 209 -13.95 4.69 13.51
CA SER A 209 -15.20 4.16 12.93
C SER A 209 -16.46 4.57 13.72
N GLU A 210 -16.31 5.06 14.95
CA GLU A 210 -17.43 5.63 15.73
C GLU A 210 -18.04 6.88 15.06
N LEU A 211 -17.29 7.55 14.18
CA LEU A 211 -17.77 8.71 13.41
C LEU A 211 -18.74 8.31 12.27
N ASP A 212 -18.80 7.03 11.92
CA ASP A 212 -19.69 6.47 10.89
C ASP A 212 -21.08 6.07 11.46
N ASN A 213 -21.51 6.61 12.61
CA ASN A 213 -22.76 6.21 13.29
C ASN A 213 -24.04 6.78 12.64
N GLU A 214 -25.20 6.15 12.90
CA GLU A 214 -26.49 6.49 12.28
C GLU A 214 -26.96 7.95 12.51
N GLU A 215 -26.47 8.66 13.54
CA GLU A 215 -26.79 10.07 13.78
C GLU A 215 -26.01 11.03 12.84
N THR A 216 -24.86 10.60 12.32
CA THR A 216 -24.10 11.31 11.28
C THR A 216 -24.44 10.85 9.85
N GLU A 217 -25.19 9.74 9.69
CA GLU A 217 -25.70 9.21 8.41
C GLU A 217 -26.78 10.09 7.75
N LYS A 218 -26.44 11.31 7.34
CA LYS A 218 -27.21 11.93 6.23
C LYS A 218 -26.96 11.22 4.90
N PHE A 219 -25.90 10.40 4.82
CA PHE A 219 -25.47 9.70 3.62
C PHE A 219 -25.07 8.26 3.97
N LYS A 220 -25.83 7.28 3.48
CA LYS A 220 -25.39 5.89 3.48
C LYS A 220 -24.22 5.76 2.51
N VAL A 221 -23.05 5.35 3.00
CA VAL A 221 -21.87 5.13 2.14
C VAL A 221 -22.07 3.86 1.32
N ASP A 222 -21.96 3.98 0.00
CA ASP A 222 -21.82 2.82 -0.89
C ASP A 222 -20.34 2.64 -1.23
N ASP A 223 -19.70 1.65 -0.61
CA ASP A 223 -18.28 1.32 -0.84
C ASP A 223 -17.97 0.94 -2.29
N ASN A 224 -18.97 0.54 -3.08
CA ASN A 224 -18.81 0.23 -4.50
C ASN A 224 -18.94 1.48 -5.38
N ASN A 225 -19.30 2.63 -4.81
CA ASN A 225 -19.45 3.90 -5.49
C ASN A 225 -18.42 4.92 -4.98
N PRO A 226 -17.30 5.14 -5.70
CA PRO A 226 -16.27 6.08 -5.30
C PRO A 226 -16.77 7.51 -5.04
N ALA A 227 -17.81 7.96 -5.74
CA ALA A 227 -18.38 9.29 -5.52
C ALA A 227 -19.07 9.38 -4.15
N SER A 228 -19.74 8.31 -3.71
CA SER A 228 -20.35 8.22 -2.39
C SER A 228 -19.31 8.31 -1.28
N VAL A 229 -18.20 7.58 -1.43
CA VAL A 229 -17.09 7.58 -0.46
C VAL A 229 -16.43 8.96 -0.38
N VAL A 230 -16.20 9.61 -1.52
CA VAL A 230 -15.62 10.96 -1.56
C VAL A 230 -16.54 11.98 -0.88
N GLU A 231 -17.85 11.91 -1.12
CA GLU A 231 -18.80 12.83 -0.49
C GLU A 231 -18.90 12.62 1.01
N HIS A 232 -18.83 11.36 1.47
CA HIS A 232 -18.73 11.04 2.90
C HIS A 232 -17.51 11.71 3.54
N VAL A 233 -16.32 11.50 2.98
CA VAL A 233 -15.07 12.08 3.52
C VAL A 233 -15.11 13.60 3.55
N LYS A 234 -15.68 14.26 2.54
CA LYS A 234 -15.81 15.73 2.56
C LYS A 234 -16.67 16.27 3.71
N ASN A 235 -17.65 15.49 4.17
CA ASN A 235 -18.47 15.91 5.31
C ASN A 235 -17.73 15.72 6.65
N MET A 236 -16.65 14.94 6.66
CA MET A 236 -15.83 14.68 7.84
C MET A 236 -14.67 15.68 8.01
N ILE A 237 -14.21 16.30 6.92
CA ILE A 237 -13.12 17.28 6.87
C ILE A 237 -13.67 18.71 6.96
#